data_AF-A0A4U6VVU3-F1
#
_entry.id   AF-A0A4U6VVU3-F1
#
_cell.length_a   1.000
_cell.length_b   1.000
_cell.length_c   1.000
_cell.angle_alpha   90.00
_cell.angle_beta   90.00
_cell.angle_gamma   90.00
#
_symmetry.space_group_name_H-M   'P 1'
#
loop_
_entity.id
_entity.type
_entity.pdbx_description
1 polymer ?
#
loop_
_entity_poly.entity_id
_entity_poly.type
_entity_poly.pdbx_seq_one_letter_code
_entity_poly.pdbx_strand_id
1 'polypeptide(L)'
;MQELGPFRVNNDNKTLSRNQHAWNNVANVIFLESPAGVGFSYSNTSSDYDLSGDQRTADDNYLFLINWLERFPEYKSRLFYISGESFAGHYVPELAATILIQNSYNSKTAINLQGILVGNPLLDWNMNFKGRTDYFWSHGLMSDEVFTNITRHCEFDDSDNNNVVCIGAYDAFDPGQLDPYNIYAPICVDAANGAYYPSGYLPGYDPCIDYYTYAYLNDPAVQNAFHARMTKCGDFDSICPLPATRYSIHDLNLHVTTPWRPWTVNMEVGGFVQQYKGGFTFASVRGAGHMVPSYQPERALVLLDSFLKGVLPPYSAVKAADKIPVLPGQPEGVDFDQYGGFYYLVEAPQDASSKPLLLWLNGGPGCSSLGFGAMLELGPFRVNNDNRTLRINKYAWNKEANVIFLESPSGAGFFYSNTSSDYDESGDSKTAEDAYIFLVNWLERFPEYKTRAFYISGESYAGHYVPQLAATILSHNLYNNRTIVNLQGILVGNPYLDQYKNVKVVSVTDT
;
A
#
# COMPACT_ATOMS: atom_id res chain seq x y z
N MET A 1 -16.79 15.43 -8.59
CA MET A 1 -17.35 15.67 -7.22
C MET A 1 -17.31 14.40 -6.35
N GLN A 2 -16.38 13.47 -6.59
CA GLN A 2 -16.44 12.12 -5.99
C GLN A 2 -15.33 11.84 -4.98
N GLU A 3 -14.46 12.82 -4.72
CA GLU A 3 -13.18 12.58 -4.02
C GLU A 3 -12.95 13.58 -2.86
N LEU A 4 -12.21 14.66 -3.09
CA LEU A 4 -11.71 15.55 -2.03
C LEU A 4 -12.55 16.83 -1.81
N GLY A 5 -13.58 17.06 -2.63
CA GLY A 5 -14.48 18.21 -2.52
C GLY A 5 -15.43 18.19 -1.30
N PRO A 6 -16.03 19.34 -0.94
CA PRO A 6 -16.92 19.51 0.24
C PRO A 6 -18.19 18.66 0.23
N PHE A 7 -18.60 18.20 -0.96
CA PHE A 7 -19.87 17.49 -1.16
C PHE A 7 -19.67 16.25 -2.06
N ARG A 8 -20.58 15.29 -1.92
CA ARG A 8 -20.81 14.15 -2.81
C ARG A 8 -22.17 14.30 -3.46
N VAL A 9 -22.30 13.88 -4.72
CA VAL A 9 -23.60 13.75 -5.39
C VAL A 9 -24.24 12.44 -4.95
N ASN A 10 -25.52 12.48 -4.58
CA ASN A 10 -26.27 11.29 -4.18
C ASN A 10 -26.85 10.56 -5.40
N ASN A 11 -27.27 9.31 -5.21
CA ASN A 11 -27.82 8.45 -6.28
C ASN A 11 -29.13 8.95 -6.92
N ASP A 12 -29.78 9.97 -6.35
CA ASP A 12 -30.93 10.66 -6.93
C ASP A 12 -30.57 11.70 -8.00
N ASN A 13 -29.27 11.88 -8.29
CA ASN A 13 -28.65 12.87 -9.17
C ASN A 13 -29.02 14.35 -8.92
N LYS A 14 -29.56 14.67 -7.73
CA LYS A 14 -30.14 15.98 -7.41
C LYS A 14 -29.71 16.54 -6.07
N THR A 15 -29.47 15.68 -5.08
CA THR A 15 -29.10 16.09 -3.74
C THR A 15 -27.62 15.88 -3.48
N LEU A 16 -27.08 16.72 -2.59
CA LEU A 16 -25.70 16.65 -2.15
C LEU A 16 -25.62 16.18 -0.70
N SER A 17 -24.69 15.28 -0.39
CA SER A 17 -24.29 14.95 0.98
C SER A 17 -22.94 15.60 1.33
N ARG A 18 -22.73 15.97 2.60
CA ARG A 18 -21.49 16.62 3.04
C ARG A 18 -20.37 15.60 3.16
N ASN A 19 -19.26 15.83 2.48
CA ASN A 19 -18.04 15.06 2.70
C ASN A 19 -17.40 15.50 4.02
N GLN A 20 -17.28 14.58 4.98
CA GLN A 20 -16.66 14.85 6.29
C GLN A 20 -15.13 14.97 6.18
N HIS A 21 -14.53 14.35 5.16
CA HIS A 21 -13.08 14.30 4.94
C HIS A 21 -12.60 15.25 3.82
N ALA A 22 -13.41 16.24 3.47
CA ALA A 22 -13.10 17.18 2.40
C ALA A 22 -11.81 17.96 2.68
N TRP A 23 -10.96 18.12 1.66
CA TRP A 23 -9.66 18.80 1.80
C TRP A 23 -9.82 20.28 2.12
N ASN A 24 -10.96 20.88 1.79
CA ASN A 24 -11.28 22.25 2.17
C ASN A 24 -11.57 22.43 3.69
N ASN A 25 -11.50 21.35 4.49
CA ASN A 25 -11.46 21.46 5.96
C ASN A 25 -10.08 21.95 6.47
N VAL A 26 -9.00 21.79 5.69
CA VAL A 26 -7.62 22.15 6.09
C VAL A 26 -6.91 23.12 5.12
N ALA A 27 -7.43 23.32 3.91
CA ALA A 27 -6.89 24.25 2.91
C ALA A 27 -8.01 25.05 2.22
N ASN A 28 -7.64 26.11 1.49
CA ASN A 28 -8.52 26.69 0.47
C ASN A 28 -8.20 25.99 -0.85
N VAL A 29 -9.17 25.30 -1.45
CA VAL A 29 -8.95 24.41 -2.60
C VAL A 29 -9.54 25.03 -3.86
N ILE A 30 -8.74 25.13 -4.91
CA ILE A 30 -9.18 25.49 -6.26
C ILE A 30 -9.26 24.19 -7.06
N PHE A 31 -10.43 23.89 -7.61
CA PHE A 31 -10.59 22.87 -8.65
C PHE A 31 -10.54 23.58 -10.00
N LEU A 32 -9.63 23.17 -10.87
CA LEU A 32 -9.39 23.77 -12.17
C LEU A 32 -9.60 22.72 -13.26
N GLU A 33 -10.62 22.91 -14.10
CA GLU A 33 -10.84 22.09 -15.29
C GLU A 33 -9.89 22.57 -16.38
N SER A 34 -8.98 21.71 -16.82
CA SER A 34 -7.86 22.05 -17.70
C SER A 34 -7.39 20.80 -18.45
N PRO A 35 -6.96 20.87 -19.72
CA PRO A 35 -6.89 22.07 -20.58
C PRO A 35 -8.27 22.56 -21.08
N ALA A 36 -8.27 23.56 -21.98
CA ALA A 36 -9.48 24.00 -22.67
C ALA A 36 -10.14 22.84 -23.43
N GLY A 37 -11.43 22.62 -23.22
CA GLY A 37 -12.19 21.48 -23.73
C GLY A 37 -12.63 20.50 -22.64
N VAL A 38 -11.96 20.51 -21.47
CA VAL A 38 -12.34 19.69 -20.31
C VAL A 38 -13.49 20.36 -19.55
N GLY A 39 -14.56 19.60 -19.26
CA GLY A 39 -15.68 20.06 -18.45
C GLY A 39 -16.38 21.32 -18.99
N PHE A 40 -16.30 22.40 -18.23
CA PHE A 40 -16.82 23.73 -18.57
C PHE A 40 -15.76 24.69 -19.13
N SER A 41 -14.48 24.30 -19.17
CA SER A 41 -13.41 25.09 -19.78
C SER A 41 -13.47 25.01 -21.30
N TYR A 42 -13.38 26.15 -21.98
CA TYR A 42 -13.51 26.24 -23.44
C TYR A 42 -12.64 27.35 -24.03
N SER A 43 -12.27 27.19 -25.31
CA SER A 43 -11.81 28.29 -26.16
C SER A 43 -12.85 28.67 -27.22
N ASN A 44 -12.84 29.93 -27.64
CA ASN A 44 -13.58 30.41 -28.81
C ASN A 44 -12.86 30.12 -30.15
N THR A 45 -11.60 29.65 -30.11
CA THR A 45 -10.78 29.36 -31.28
C THR A 45 -10.67 27.85 -31.47
N SER A 46 -11.19 27.30 -32.56
CA SER A 46 -11.23 25.84 -32.75
C SER A 46 -9.85 25.20 -32.84
N SER A 47 -8.84 25.89 -33.36
CA SER A 47 -7.47 25.37 -33.42
C SER A 47 -6.77 25.30 -32.07
N ASP A 48 -7.34 25.88 -31.00
CA ASP A 48 -6.73 25.77 -29.67
C ASP A 48 -6.79 24.33 -29.13
N TYR A 49 -7.84 23.57 -29.50
CA TYR A 49 -7.98 22.18 -29.10
C TYR A 49 -6.91 21.29 -29.76
N ASP A 50 -6.61 21.53 -31.05
CA ASP A 50 -5.56 20.82 -31.81
C ASP A 50 -4.13 21.14 -31.34
N LEU A 51 -3.97 22.26 -30.63
CA LEU A 51 -2.70 22.78 -30.11
C LEU A 51 -2.57 22.56 -28.59
N SER A 52 -3.37 21.66 -28.02
CA SER A 52 -3.28 21.26 -26.61
C SER A 52 -2.12 20.29 -26.38
N GLY A 53 -1.48 20.37 -25.22
CA GLY A 53 -0.31 19.57 -24.86
C GLY A 53 0.35 20.13 -23.60
N ASP A 54 1.18 19.32 -22.95
CA ASP A 54 1.58 19.48 -21.55
C ASP A 54 2.19 20.87 -21.24
N GLN A 55 3.19 21.30 -22.01
CA GLN A 55 3.79 22.64 -21.91
C GLN A 55 2.75 23.76 -22.01
N ARG A 56 1.84 23.69 -22.99
CA ARG A 56 0.81 24.72 -23.16
C ARG A 56 -0.19 24.70 -22.00
N THR A 57 -0.59 23.51 -21.57
CA THR A 57 -1.47 23.34 -20.40
C THR A 57 -0.84 23.97 -19.16
N ALA A 58 0.47 23.82 -18.95
CA ALA A 58 1.20 24.49 -17.87
C ALA A 58 1.23 26.03 -18.02
N ASP A 59 1.45 26.55 -19.23
CA ASP A 59 1.46 28.00 -19.50
C ASP A 59 0.07 28.63 -19.31
N ASP A 60 -0.99 28.01 -19.85
CA ASP A 60 -2.38 28.47 -19.72
C ASP A 60 -2.85 28.37 -18.25
N ASN A 61 -2.45 27.34 -17.51
CA ASN A 61 -2.71 27.21 -16.07
C ASN A 61 -1.94 28.27 -15.24
N TYR A 62 -0.70 28.60 -15.60
CA TYR A 62 0.03 29.70 -14.96
C TYR A 62 -0.67 31.04 -15.20
N LEU A 63 -1.09 31.32 -16.43
CA LEU A 63 -1.86 32.53 -16.76
C LEU A 63 -3.20 32.57 -16.03
N PHE A 64 -3.91 31.45 -15.88
CA PHE A 64 -5.10 31.35 -15.05
C PHE A 64 -4.79 31.75 -13.59
N LEU A 65 -3.74 31.18 -12.98
CA LEU A 65 -3.39 31.46 -11.59
C LEU A 65 -3.05 32.94 -11.35
N ILE A 66 -2.30 33.58 -12.25
CA ILE A 66 -2.00 35.01 -12.16
C ILE A 66 -3.28 35.85 -12.24
N ASN A 67 -4.16 35.59 -13.23
CA ASN A 67 -5.43 36.31 -13.37
C ASN A 67 -6.39 36.05 -12.19
N TRP A 68 -6.39 34.83 -11.64
CA TRP A 68 -7.17 34.48 -10.46
C TRP A 68 -6.66 35.22 -9.22
N LEU A 69 -5.35 35.29 -9.01
CA LEU A 69 -4.74 36.03 -7.89
C LEU A 69 -4.93 37.55 -8.01
N GLU A 70 -5.00 38.12 -9.22
CA GLU A 70 -5.42 39.51 -9.40
C GLU A 70 -6.90 39.73 -9.03
N ARG A 71 -7.76 38.74 -9.30
CA ARG A 71 -9.20 38.79 -8.94
C ARG A 71 -9.47 38.54 -7.45
N PHE A 72 -8.63 37.74 -6.78
CA PHE A 72 -8.72 37.37 -5.37
C PHE A 72 -7.42 37.72 -4.62
N PRO A 73 -7.10 39.03 -4.48
CA PRO A 73 -5.81 39.51 -4.00
C PRO A 73 -5.46 39.09 -2.56
N GLU A 74 -6.45 38.72 -1.74
CA GLU A 74 -6.29 38.21 -0.38
C GLU A 74 -5.54 36.86 -0.30
N TYR A 75 -5.34 36.18 -1.43
CA TYR A 75 -4.56 34.95 -1.54
C TYR A 75 -3.11 35.16 -2.04
N LYS A 76 -2.74 36.33 -2.55
CA LYS A 76 -1.42 36.57 -3.20
C LYS A 76 -0.20 36.22 -2.34
N SER A 77 -0.29 36.35 -1.02
CA SER A 77 0.80 36.04 -0.07
C SER A 77 0.69 34.67 0.60
N ARG A 78 -0.38 33.91 0.33
CA ARG A 78 -0.60 32.59 0.95
C ARG A 78 0.40 31.57 0.43
N LEU A 79 0.71 30.59 1.26
CA LEU A 79 1.42 29.39 0.85
C LEU A 79 0.61 28.70 -0.26
N PHE A 80 1.23 28.42 -1.40
CA PHE A 80 0.60 27.78 -2.54
C PHE A 80 1.15 26.36 -2.72
N TYR A 81 0.25 25.42 -3.00
CA TYR A 81 0.58 24.01 -3.26
C TYR A 81 -0.20 23.57 -4.49
N ILE A 82 0.38 22.69 -5.30
CA ILE A 82 -0.28 22.12 -6.46
C ILE A 82 -0.53 20.65 -6.18
N SER A 83 -1.75 20.17 -6.41
CA SER A 83 -2.07 18.76 -6.31
C SER A 83 -2.90 18.28 -7.48
N GLY A 84 -2.70 17.02 -7.87
CA GLY A 84 -3.46 16.35 -8.91
C GLY A 84 -3.38 14.82 -8.77
N GLU A 85 -3.99 14.11 -9.71
CA GLU A 85 -3.97 12.65 -9.79
C GLU A 85 -3.71 12.19 -11.24
N SER A 86 -3.27 10.94 -11.43
CA SER A 86 -3.20 10.31 -12.74
C SER A 86 -2.22 11.03 -13.70
N PHE A 87 -2.66 11.37 -14.91
CA PHE A 87 -1.92 12.17 -15.89
C PHE A 87 -1.44 13.53 -15.34
N ALA A 88 -2.00 14.03 -14.24
CA ALA A 88 -1.46 15.19 -13.54
C ALA A 88 -0.04 14.96 -12.97
N GLY A 89 0.50 13.74 -13.03
CA GLY A 89 1.93 13.47 -12.85
C GLY A 89 2.83 14.16 -13.89
N HIS A 90 2.30 14.56 -15.05
CA HIS A 90 2.94 15.49 -15.99
C HIS A 90 2.59 16.95 -15.64
N TYR A 91 1.29 17.28 -15.61
CA TYR A 91 0.81 18.66 -15.43
C TYR A 91 1.29 19.35 -14.14
N VAL A 92 1.39 18.63 -13.02
CA VAL A 92 1.73 19.21 -11.72
C VAL A 92 3.23 19.59 -11.64
N PRO A 93 4.19 18.70 -12.00
CA PRO A 93 5.59 19.10 -12.16
C PRO A 93 5.84 20.22 -13.17
N GLU A 94 5.18 20.20 -14.33
CA GLU A 94 5.40 21.25 -15.34
C GLU A 94 4.84 22.61 -14.91
N LEU A 95 3.63 22.66 -14.34
CA LEU A 95 3.11 23.90 -13.77
C LEU A 95 3.99 24.43 -12.63
N ALA A 96 4.53 23.54 -11.79
CA ALA A 96 5.50 23.91 -10.76
C ALA A 96 6.78 24.50 -11.36
N ALA A 97 7.33 23.88 -12.42
CA ALA A 97 8.50 24.38 -13.13
C ALA A 97 8.23 25.76 -13.78
N THR A 98 7.11 25.92 -14.49
CA THR A 98 6.69 27.20 -15.07
C THR A 98 6.56 28.29 -14.01
N ILE A 99 5.95 28.00 -12.85
CA ILE A 99 5.87 28.94 -11.73
C ILE A 99 7.26 29.35 -11.23
N LEU A 100 8.18 28.40 -11.01
CA LEU A 100 9.53 28.70 -10.53
C LEU A 100 10.33 29.54 -11.55
N ILE A 101 10.22 29.22 -12.84
CA ILE A 101 10.84 29.96 -13.94
C ILE A 101 10.29 31.39 -13.98
N GLN A 102 8.96 31.58 -13.98
CA GLN A 102 8.33 32.90 -14.06
C GLN A 102 8.60 33.75 -12.81
N ASN A 103 8.60 33.15 -11.62
CA ASN A 103 9.01 33.79 -10.36
C ASN A 103 10.45 34.34 -10.43
N SER A 104 11.35 33.67 -11.17
CA SER A 104 12.73 34.14 -11.35
C SER A 104 12.83 35.40 -12.21
N TYR A 105 11.89 35.60 -13.15
CA TYR A 105 11.83 36.78 -14.01
C TYR A 105 11.06 37.95 -13.40
N ASN A 106 10.03 37.69 -12.58
CA ASN A 106 9.15 38.74 -12.06
C ASN A 106 8.79 38.56 -10.57
N SER A 107 9.53 39.26 -9.71
CA SER A 107 9.30 39.25 -8.25
C SER A 107 8.00 39.94 -7.79
N LYS A 108 7.27 40.64 -8.66
CA LYS A 108 6.00 41.30 -8.30
C LYS A 108 4.76 40.43 -8.49
N THR A 109 4.85 39.36 -9.28
CA THR A 109 3.76 38.41 -9.56
C THR A 109 4.06 37.03 -8.97
N ALA A 110 4.94 36.97 -7.96
CA ALA A 110 5.49 35.72 -7.46
C ALA A 110 4.42 34.85 -6.77
N ILE A 111 4.20 33.64 -7.29
CA ILE A 111 3.35 32.63 -6.64
C ILE A 111 4.21 31.91 -5.59
N ASN A 112 3.77 31.94 -4.33
CA ASN A 112 4.52 31.41 -3.18
C ASN A 112 4.45 29.87 -3.06
N LEU A 113 4.87 29.17 -4.12
CA LEU A 113 4.86 27.71 -4.24
C LEU A 113 5.74 27.04 -3.17
N GLN A 114 5.14 26.16 -2.36
CA GLN A 114 5.80 25.42 -1.29
C GLN A 114 6.06 23.95 -1.64
N GLY A 115 5.26 23.35 -2.52
CA GLY A 115 5.41 21.95 -2.88
C GLY A 115 4.31 21.43 -3.79
N ILE A 116 4.50 20.19 -4.23
CA ILE A 116 3.57 19.43 -5.07
C ILE A 116 3.20 18.10 -4.42
N LEU A 117 1.98 17.62 -4.66
CA LEU A 117 1.49 16.32 -4.22
C LEU A 117 0.70 15.68 -5.36
N VAL A 118 1.10 14.50 -5.84
CA VAL A 118 0.40 13.81 -6.92
C VAL A 118 -0.04 12.43 -6.48
N GLY A 119 -1.36 12.18 -6.52
CA GLY A 119 -1.95 10.86 -6.31
C GLY A 119 -1.77 9.98 -7.54
N ASN A 120 -1.51 8.68 -7.33
CA ASN A 120 -1.33 7.64 -8.35
C ASN A 120 -0.85 8.17 -9.71
N PRO A 121 0.36 8.76 -9.78
CA PRO A 121 0.77 9.57 -10.92
C PRO A 121 1.25 8.71 -12.10
N LEU A 122 0.90 9.16 -13.31
CA LEU A 122 1.64 8.78 -14.52
C LEU A 122 2.90 9.66 -14.57
N LEU A 123 4.07 9.03 -14.51
CA LEU A 123 5.37 9.72 -14.55
C LEU A 123 6.19 9.33 -15.79
N ASP A 124 6.04 8.09 -16.24
CA ASP A 124 6.68 7.51 -17.41
C ASP A 124 5.75 6.44 -17.98
N TRP A 125 5.46 6.50 -19.28
CA TRP A 125 4.52 5.59 -19.94
C TRP A 125 4.99 4.14 -19.95
N ASN A 126 6.29 3.92 -20.18
CA ASN A 126 6.88 2.60 -20.38
C ASN A 126 6.99 1.85 -19.03
N MET A 127 7.46 2.54 -17.99
CA MET A 127 7.47 2.02 -16.62
C MET A 127 6.05 1.81 -16.07
N ASN A 128 5.08 2.61 -16.53
CA ASN A 128 3.68 2.40 -16.18
C ASN A 128 3.06 1.18 -16.86
N PHE A 129 3.38 0.93 -18.14
CA PHE A 129 2.98 -0.28 -18.86
C PHE A 129 3.60 -1.55 -18.23
N LYS A 130 4.88 -1.50 -17.89
CA LYS A 130 5.57 -2.57 -17.14
C LYS A 130 4.92 -2.82 -15.79
N GLY A 131 4.77 -1.77 -14.97
CA GLY A 131 4.18 -1.85 -13.65
C GLY A 131 2.73 -2.34 -13.66
N ARG A 132 1.96 -2.07 -14.72
CA ARG A 132 0.61 -2.63 -14.93
C ARG A 132 0.64 -4.13 -15.24
N THR A 133 1.56 -4.57 -16.10
CA THR A 133 1.75 -5.98 -16.45
C THR A 133 2.14 -6.81 -15.22
N ASP A 134 3.15 -6.36 -14.47
CA ASP A 134 3.57 -6.98 -13.20
C ASP A 134 2.43 -7.02 -12.17
N TYR A 135 1.63 -5.96 -12.10
CA TYR A 135 0.48 -5.86 -11.18
C TYR A 135 -0.63 -6.85 -11.53
N PHE A 136 -1.05 -6.95 -12.79
CA PHE A 136 -2.10 -7.89 -13.21
C PHE A 136 -1.68 -9.36 -13.04
N TRP A 137 -0.43 -9.70 -13.32
CA TRP A 137 0.09 -11.05 -13.08
C TRP A 137 0.17 -11.38 -11.59
N SER A 138 0.83 -10.54 -10.79
CA SER A 138 1.00 -10.76 -9.34
C SER A 138 -0.31 -10.81 -8.55
N HIS A 139 -1.40 -10.24 -9.09
CA HIS A 139 -2.73 -10.25 -8.46
C HIS A 139 -3.66 -11.31 -9.07
N GLY A 140 -3.14 -12.24 -9.89
CA GLY A 140 -3.87 -13.41 -10.40
C GLY A 140 -4.87 -13.11 -11.52
N LEU A 141 -4.76 -11.96 -12.17
CA LEU A 141 -5.62 -11.57 -13.29
C LEU A 141 -5.04 -12.03 -14.64
N MET A 142 -3.71 -12.01 -14.77
CA MET A 142 -2.97 -12.47 -15.94
C MET A 142 -2.34 -13.84 -15.66
N SER A 143 -2.42 -14.76 -16.63
CA SER A 143 -1.81 -16.10 -16.50
C SER A 143 -0.29 -16.07 -16.69
N ASP A 144 0.41 -17.05 -16.12
CA ASP A 144 1.86 -17.22 -16.28
C ASP A 144 2.27 -17.32 -17.76
N GLU A 145 1.43 -17.92 -18.61
CA GLU A 145 1.67 -18.03 -20.05
C GLU A 145 1.67 -16.66 -20.72
N VAL A 146 0.65 -15.84 -20.46
CA VAL A 146 0.53 -14.49 -21.02
C VAL A 146 1.63 -13.58 -20.48
N PHE A 147 1.89 -13.61 -19.16
CA PHE A 147 2.97 -12.83 -18.55
C PHE A 147 4.35 -13.21 -19.09
N THR A 148 4.65 -14.51 -19.20
CA THR A 148 5.92 -15.01 -19.78
C THR A 148 6.04 -14.61 -21.26
N ASN A 149 4.94 -14.57 -22.00
CA ASN A 149 4.93 -14.16 -23.40
C ASN A 149 5.24 -12.66 -23.54
N ILE A 150 4.60 -11.80 -22.74
CA ILE A 150 4.84 -10.35 -22.72
C ILE A 150 6.29 -10.06 -22.30
N THR A 151 6.75 -10.58 -21.17
CA THR A 151 8.11 -10.35 -20.64
C THR A 151 9.24 -10.95 -21.48
N ARG A 152 8.93 -11.83 -22.45
CA ARG A 152 9.88 -12.35 -23.44
C ARG A 152 9.99 -11.47 -24.69
N HIS A 153 8.95 -10.70 -25.00
CA HIS A 153 8.80 -10.04 -26.30
C HIS A 153 8.68 -8.51 -26.23
N CYS A 154 8.45 -7.95 -25.05
CA CYS A 154 8.48 -6.52 -24.76
C CYS A 154 9.73 -6.16 -23.95
N GLU A 155 10.43 -5.10 -24.34
CA GLU A 155 11.56 -4.52 -23.59
C GLU A 155 11.10 -3.47 -22.56
N PHE A 156 9.84 -3.02 -22.67
CA PHE A 156 9.24 -1.93 -21.89
C PHE A 156 9.97 -0.59 -22.11
N ASP A 157 10.16 -0.24 -23.38
CA ASP A 157 10.65 1.07 -23.84
C ASP A 157 9.96 1.52 -25.15
N ASP A 158 10.36 2.68 -25.68
CA ASP A 158 9.75 3.28 -26.87
C ASP A 158 9.82 2.39 -28.14
N SER A 159 10.69 1.38 -28.18
CA SER A 159 10.79 0.45 -29.31
C SER A 159 9.57 -0.48 -29.42
N ASP A 160 8.88 -0.74 -28.31
CA ASP A 160 7.71 -1.61 -28.29
C ASP A 160 6.50 -1.02 -29.01
N ASN A 161 6.43 0.31 -29.16
CA ASN A 161 5.34 1.02 -29.87
C ASN A 161 5.14 0.55 -31.33
N ASN A 162 6.16 -0.06 -31.95
CA ASN A 162 6.07 -0.63 -33.30
C ASN A 162 6.41 -2.14 -33.33
N ASN A 163 6.60 -2.76 -32.17
CA ASN A 163 6.96 -4.16 -32.03
C ASN A 163 5.69 -5.02 -32.08
N VAL A 164 5.33 -5.46 -33.28
CA VAL A 164 4.14 -6.30 -33.52
C VAL A 164 4.12 -7.61 -32.71
N VAL A 165 5.28 -8.08 -32.22
CA VAL A 165 5.37 -9.28 -31.37
C VAL A 165 5.03 -8.94 -29.91
N CYS A 166 5.52 -7.82 -29.38
CA CYS A 166 5.11 -7.30 -28.07
C CYS A 166 3.60 -6.98 -28.04
N ILE A 167 3.10 -6.26 -29.04
CA ILE A 167 1.68 -5.91 -29.17
C ILE A 167 0.82 -7.18 -29.17
N GLY A 168 1.15 -8.15 -30.04
CA GLY A 168 0.43 -9.43 -30.10
C GLY A 168 0.58 -10.30 -28.85
N ALA A 169 1.62 -10.11 -28.04
CA ALA A 169 1.75 -10.76 -26.74
C ALA A 169 0.83 -10.14 -25.68
N TYR A 170 0.61 -8.83 -25.73
CA TYR A 170 -0.31 -8.12 -24.84
C TYR A 170 -1.78 -8.32 -25.25
N ASP A 171 -2.09 -8.40 -26.55
CA ASP A 171 -3.42 -8.72 -27.09
C ASP A 171 -3.95 -10.09 -26.63
N ALA A 172 -3.08 -10.97 -26.10
CA ALA A 172 -3.47 -12.25 -25.50
C ALA A 172 -4.05 -12.11 -24.07
N PHE A 173 -3.99 -10.92 -23.47
CA PHE A 173 -4.56 -10.63 -22.15
C PHE A 173 -6.01 -10.14 -22.26
N ASP A 174 -6.97 -10.96 -21.81
CA ASP A 174 -8.36 -10.55 -21.61
C ASP A 174 -8.62 -10.25 -20.12
N PRO A 175 -8.76 -8.97 -19.71
CA PRO A 175 -9.08 -8.61 -18.32
C PRO A 175 -10.55 -8.86 -17.95
N GLY A 176 -11.43 -9.18 -18.92
CA GLY A 176 -12.86 -9.31 -18.69
C GLY A 176 -13.53 -8.02 -18.18
N GLN A 177 -14.51 -8.17 -17.28
CA GLN A 177 -15.25 -7.06 -16.68
C GLN A 177 -14.58 -6.58 -15.37
N LEU A 178 -13.32 -6.16 -15.46
CA LEU A 178 -12.55 -5.59 -14.36
C LEU A 178 -12.89 -4.09 -14.19
N ASP A 179 -13.04 -3.60 -12.95
CA ASP A 179 -12.76 -2.18 -12.68
C ASP A 179 -11.24 -2.01 -12.65
N PRO A 180 -10.62 -1.30 -13.60
CA PRO A 180 -9.19 -1.23 -13.62
C PRO A 180 -8.64 -0.11 -12.70
N TYR A 181 -9.45 0.84 -12.16
CA TYR A 181 -8.99 1.74 -11.06
C TYR A 181 -8.76 0.98 -9.76
N ASN A 182 -9.51 -0.10 -9.56
CA ASN A 182 -9.49 -0.92 -8.36
C ASN A 182 -9.99 -2.32 -8.68
N ILE A 183 -9.05 -3.24 -8.89
CA ILE A 183 -9.30 -4.63 -9.27
C ILE A 183 -10.13 -5.45 -8.26
N TYR A 184 -10.40 -4.88 -7.07
CA TYR A 184 -11.22 -5.48 -6.02
C TYR A 184 -12.55 -4.73 -5.79
N ALA A 185 -12.81 -3.65 -6.53
CA ALA A 185 -14.05 -2.90 -6.44
C ALA A 185 -15.20 -3.58 -7.21
N PRO A 186 -16.45 -3.37 -6.78
CA PRO A 186 -17.59 -3.64 -7.65
C PRO A 186 -17.57 -2.69 -8.85
N ILE A 187 -18.01 -3.17 -10.01
CA ILE A 187 -18.25 -2.34 -11.21
C ILE A 187 -19.67 -1.78 -11.17
N CYS A 188 -19.94 -0.73 -11.95
CA CYS A 188 -21.32 -0.32 -12.25
C CYS A 188 -21.85 -1.16 -13.41
N VAL A 189 -23.03 -1.75 -13.23
CA VAL A 189 -23.71 -2.56 -14.24
C VAL A 189 -24.81 -1.72 -14.89
N ASP A 190 -24.74 -1.60 -16.22
CA ASP A 190 -25.79 -1.02 -17.05
C ASP A 190 -26.82 -2.11 -17.41
N ALA A 191 -28.04 -2.01 -16.85
CA ALA A 191 -29.13 -2.88 -17.27
C ALA A 191 -29.78 -2.36 -18.55
N ALA A 192 -30.27 -3.29 -19.38
CA ALA A 192 -30.99 -3.01 -20.64
C ALA A 192 -32.27 -2.13 -20.51
N ASN A 193 -32.67 -1.75 -19.29
CA ASN A 193 -33.73 -0.77 -19.01
C ASN A 193 -33.19 0.67 -18.78
N GLY A 194 -31.88 0.91 -18.93
CA GLY A 194 -31.21 2.19 -18.68
C GLY A 194 -30.99 2.50 -17.19
N ALA A 195 -30.99 1.48 -16.32
CA ALA A 195 -30.73 1.64 -14.89
C ALA A 195 -29.31 1.16 -14.53
N TYR A 196 -28.63 1.97 -13.72
CA TYR A 196 -27.29 1.72 -13.20
C TYR A 196 -27.36 1.15 -11.78
N TYR A 197 -26.69 0.03 -11.54
CA TYR A 197 -26.59 -0.58 -10.21
C TYR A 197 -25.20 -1.20 -9.98
N PRO A 198 -24.67 -1.14 -8.75
CA PRO A 198 -23.36 -1.69 -8.46
C PRO A 198 -23.41 -3.22 -8.44
N SER A 199 -22.37 -3.89 -8.97
CA SER A 199 -22.27 -5.36 -9.00
C SER A 199 -22.07 -6.00 -7.62
N GLY A 200 -21.70 -5.19 -6.63
CA GLY A 200 -21.43 -5.59 -5.25
C GLY A 200 -21.39 -4.38 -4.31
N TYR A 201 -21.05 -4.60 -3.05
CA TYR A 201 -21.00 -3.53 -2.04
C TYR A 201 -19.59 -3.38 -1.47
N LEU A 202 -19.05 -2.15 -1.56
CA LEU A 202 -17.80 -1.75 -0.92
C LEU A 202 -18.09 -0.53 -0.02
N PRO A 203 -17.90 -0.60 1.31
CA PRO A 203 -18.23 0.49 2.20
C PRO A 203 -17.56 1.82 1.82
N GLY A 204 -18.35 2.87 1.64
CA GLY A 204 -17.86 4.21 1.29
C GLY A 204 -17.58 4.46 -0.20
N TYR A 205 -17.72 3.45 -1.05
CA TYR A 205 -17.51 3.54 -2.50
C TYR A 205 -18.77 3.15 -3.26
N ASP A 206 -19.07 3.90 -4.32
CA ASP A 206 -20.21 3.67 -5.22
C ASP A 206 -19.68 3.74 -6.66
N PRO A 207 -19.58 2.63 -7.41
CA PRO A 207 -19.05 2.62 -8.77
C PRO A 207 -19.98 3.30 -9.78
N CYS A 208 -21.23 3.58 -9.42
CA CYS A 208 -22.19 4.25 -10.30
C CYS A 208 -22.25 5.77 -10.06
N ILE A 209 -21.45 6.31 -9.12
CA ILE A 209 -21.46 7.73 -8.74
C ILE A 209 -21.18 8.68 -9.92
N ASP A 210 -20.49 8.20 -10.93
CA ASP A 210 -20.18 8.89 -12.18
C ASP A 210 -21.42 9.29 -12.98
N TYR A 211 -22.36 8.36 -13.17
CA TYR A 211 -23.62 8.64 -13.87
C TYR A 211 -24.44 9.70 -13.14
N TYR A 212 -24.46 9.64 -11.81
CA TYR A 212 -25.19 10.61 -10.97
C TYR A 212 -24.51 11.99 -10.98
N THR A 213 -23.18 12.01 -10.91
CA THR A 213 -22.37 13.24 -10.96
C THR A 213 -22.47 13.92 -12.32
N TYR A 214 -22.40 13.14 -13.41
CA TYR A 214 -22.60 13.63 -14.76
C TYR A 214 -24.00 14.23 -14.94
N ALA A 215 -25.04 13.52 -14.52
CA ALA A 215 -26.41 14.02 -14.59
C ALA A 215 -26.59 15.32 -13.78
N TYR A 216 -26.06 15.37 -12.55
CA TYR A 216 -26.10 16.57 -11.70
C TYR A 216 -25.39 17.78 -12.34
N LEU A 217 -24.18 17.59 -12.89
CA LEU A 217 -23.42 18.66 -13.55
C LEU A 217 -24.00 19.07 -14.92
N ASN A 218 -24.91 18.28 -15.49
CA ASN A 218 -25.65 18.62 -16.72
C ASN A 218 -27.05 19.20 -16.44
N ASP A 219 -27.46 19.36 -15.18
CA ASP A 219 -28.68 20.08 -14.85
C ASP A 219 -28.49 21.60 -15.13
N PRO A 220 -29.37 22.25 -15.93
CA PRO A 220 -29.21 23.66 -16.27
C PRO A 220 -29.23 24.62 -15.07
N ALA A 221 -29.92 24.28 -13.97
CA ALA A 221 -29.91 25.07 -12.76
C ALA A 221 -28.56 24.95 -12.02
N VAL A 222 -27.94 23.76 -12.04
CA VAL A 222 -26.59 23.55 -11.51
C VAL A 222 -25.56 24.31 -12.35
N GLN A 223 -25.59 24.19 -13.68
CA GLN A 223 -24.67 24.92 -14.56
C GLN A 223 -24.81 26.44 -14.40
N ASN A 224 -26.04 26.96 -14.29
CA ASN A 224 -26.28 28.38 -14.01
C ASN A 224 -25.76 28.82 -12.64
N ALA A 225 -25.85 27.97 -11.60
CA ALA A 225 -25.28 28.22 -10.28
C ALA A 225 -23.74 28.20 -10.27
N PHE A 226 -23.11 27.38 -11.11
CA PHE A 226 -21.66 27.41 -11.37
C PHE A 226 -21.22 28.53 -12.33
N HIS A 227 -22.17 29.28 -12.91
CA HIS A 227 -21.94 30.27 -13.97
C HIS A 227 -21.26 29.68 -15.23
N ALA A 228 -21.48 28.39 -15.47
CA ALA A 228 -20.93 27.63 -16.60
C ALA A 228 -21.75 27.81 -17.89
N ARG A 229 -21.13 27.48 -19.03
CA ARG A 229 -21.84 27.30 -20.32
C ARG A 229 -22.19 25.83 -20.52
N MET A 230 -23.26 25.56 -21.28
CA MET A 230 -23.76 24.20 -21.52
C MET A 230 -22.80 23.40 -22.41
N THR A 231 -21.98 22.53 -21.82
CA THR A 231 -21.13 21.53 -22.49
C THR A 231 -21.30 20.17 -21.83
N LYS A 232 -21.04 19.09 -22.59
CA LYS A 232 -21.11 17.69 -22.12
C LYS A 232 -19.70 17.13 -21.94
N CYS A 233 -19.42 16.57 -20.77
CA CYS A 233 -18.17 15.86 -20.45
C CYS A 233 -18.34 14.33 -20.55
N GLY A 234 -17.24 13.61 -20.33
CA GLY A 234 -17.18 12.16 -20.12
C GLY A 234 -15.73 11.78 -19.82
N ASP A 235 -15.48 10.72 -19.04
CA ASP A 235 -14.14 10.28 -18.65
C ASP A 235 -14.10 8.76 -18.42
N PHE A 236 -12.92 8.20 -18.06
CA PHE A 236 -12.81 6.81 -17.58
C PHE A 236 -11.55 5.96 -17.98
N ASP A 237 -10.30 6.16 -17.47
CA ASP A 237 -9.28 5.04 -17.43
C ASP A 237 -8.35 4.95 -16.18
N SER A 238 -8.13 3.71 -15.76
CA SER A 238 -7.40 3.04 -14.66
C SER A 238 -5.93 3.36 -14.34
N ILE A 239 -5.37 4.43 -14.88
CA ILE A 239 -4.10 4.29 -15.60
C ILE A 239 -2.88 3.81 -14.79
N CYS A 240 -2.77 4.13 -13.49
CA CYS A 240 -1.51 4.20 -12.75
C CYS A 240 -1.45 3.35 -11.46
N PRO A 241 -0.72 2.22 -11.42
CA PRO A 241 -0.55 1.37 -10.24
C PRO A 241 0.72 1.67 -9.42
N LEU A 242 0.73 1.29 -8.14
CA LEU A 242 1.84 1.57 -7.20
C LEU A 242 3.24 1.10 -7.65
N PRO A 243 3.43 -0.08 -8.30
CA PRO A 243 4.74 -0.51 -8.79
C PRO A 243 5.33 0.43 -9.85
N ALA A 244 4.51 0.94 -10.77
CA ALA A 244 4.93 1.89 -11.79
C ALA A 244 5.60 3.13 -11.18
N THR A 245 4.94 3.75 -10.19
CA THR A 245 5.49 4.90 -9.48
C THR A 245 6.81 4.56 -8.77
N ARG A 246 6.97 3.32 -8.25
CA ARG A 246 8.24 2.88 -7.63
C ARG A 246 9.36 2.72 -8.65
N TYR A 247 9.08 2.20 -9.85
CA TYR A 247 10.07 2.10 -10.93
C TYR A 247 10.54 3.50 -11.38
N SER A 248 9.60 4.40 -11.70
CA SER A 248 9.95 5.79 -12.06
C SER A 248 10.79 6.50 -10.97
N ILE A 249 10.47 6.30 -9.68
CA ILE A 249 11.25 6.90 -8.57
C ILE A 249 12.64 6.25 -8.41
N HIS A 250 12.79 4.96 -8.69
CA HIS A 250 14.08 4.28 -8.69
C HIS A 250 15.02 4.91 -9.73
N ASP A 251 14.51 5.18 -10.93
CA ASP A 251 15.31 5.67 -12.06
C ASP A 251 15.75 7.14 -11.88
N LEU A 252 15.04 7.92 -11.04
CA LEU A 252 15.49 9.22 -10.56
C LEU A 252 16.74 9.15 -9.65
N ASN A 253 17.15 7.95 -9.21
CA ASN A 253 18.36 7.67 -8.41
C ASN A 253 18.51 8.58 -7.16
N LEU A 254 17.39 8.82 -6.48
CA LEU A 254 17.33 9.72 -5.33
C LEU A 254 17.87 9.06 -4.05
N HIS A 255 18.67 9.79 -3.28
CA HIS A 255 19.19 9.29 -2.00
C HIS A 255 18.11 9.24 -0.92
N VAL A 256 17.84 8.05 -0.38
CA VAL A 256 16.87 7.83 0.71
C VAL A 256 17.36 8.45 2.02
N THR A 257 16.52 9.27 2.67
CA THR A 257 16.79 9.89 3.98
C THR A 257 15.99 9.26 5.12
N THR A 258 14.80 8.74 4.84
CA THR A 258 14.02 7.90 5.79
C THR A 258 13.59 6.63 5.06
N PRO A 259 14.08 5.44 5.45
CA PRO A 259 13.69 4.18 4.83
C PRO A 259 12.18 3.92 4.86
N TRP A 260 11.71 3.11 3.92
CA TRP A 260 10.33 2.65 3.81
C TRP A 260 9.80 2.10 5.15
N ARG A 261 8.85 2.84 5.74
CA ARG A 261 8.23 2.51 7.03
C ARG A 261 6.70 2.61 6.95
N PRO A 262 5.94 1.87 7.76
CA PRO A 262 4.51 2.10 7.88
C PRO A 262 4.19 3.48 8.46
N TRP A 263 2.98 3.96 8.19
CA TRP A 263 2.34 5.10 8.86
C TRP A 263 0.92 4.72 9.29
N THR A 264 0.35 5.42 10.28
CA THR A 264 -0.82 4.96 11.02
C THR A 264 -1.93 6.00 11.15
N VAL A 265 -3.19 5.54 11.10
CA VAL A 265 -4.41 6.33 11.37
C VAL A 265 -5.27 5.53 12.33
N ASN A 266 -5.78 6.13 13.41
CA ASN A 266 -6.63 5.46 14.40
C ASN A 266 -6.07 4.10 14.91
N MET A 267 -4.73 4.01 15.06
CA MET A 267 -3.98 2.80 15.43
C MET A 267 -3.90 1.69 14.36
N GLU A 268 -4.54 1.86 13.20
CA GLU A 268 -4.36 0.99 12.03
C GLU A 268 -3.21 1.46 11.13
N VAL A 269 -2.66 0.56 10.30
CA VAL A 269 -1.70 0.91 9.24
C VAL A 269 -2.43 1.58 8.08
N GLY A 270 -2.19 2.89 7.90
CA GLY A 270 -2.72 3.68 6.78
C GLY A 270 -2.02 3.39 5.46
N GLY A 271 -0.78 2.90 5.51
CA GLY A 271 0.05 2.53 4.37
C GLY A 271 1.53 2.60 4.74
N PHE A 272 2.40 2.85 3.77
CA PHE A 272 3.85 3.00 3.95
C PHE A 272 4.35 4.32 3.39
N VAL A 273 5.51 4.79 3.85
CA VAL A 273 6.15 6.04 3.43
C VAL A 273 7.67 5.92 3.41
N GLN A 274 8.33 6.49 2.40
CA GLN A 274 9.78 6.65 2.28
C GLN A 274 10.10 8.10 1.90
N GLN A 275 11.12 8.67 2.55
CA GLN A 275 11.57 10.03 2.26
C GLN A 275 12.95 10.01 1.60
N TYR A 276 13.14 10.95 0.69
CA TYR A 276 14.35 11.13 -0.08
C TYR A 276 14.93 12.54 0.12
N LYS A 277 16.20 12.70 -0.19
CA LYS A 277 16.92 13.98 -0.14
C LYS A 277 16.25 15.00 -1.06
N GLY A 278 16.09 16.23 -0.57
CA GLY A 278 15.36 17.29 -1.28
C GLY A 278 13.88 17.43 -0.89
N GLY A 279 13.39 16.60 0.04
CA GLY A 279 12.02 16.70 0.57
C GLY A 279 10.99 15.82 -0.17
N PHE A 280 11.40 15.20 -1.28
CA PHE A 280 10.56 14.23 -2.00
C PHE A 280 10.16 13.08 -1.08
N THR A 281 8.87 12.78 -1.03
CA THR A 281 8.28 11.79 -0.13
C THR A 281 7.31 10.93 -0.93
N PHE A 282 7.54 9.62 -0.94
CA PHE A 282 6.67 8.64 -1.57
C PHE A 282 5.84 7.94 -0.49
N ALA A 283 4.53 7.85 -0.67
CA ALA A 283 3.62 7.18 0.26
C ALA A 283 2.63 6.29 -0.48
N SER A 284 2.35 5.11 0.07
CA SER A 284 1.22 4.26 -0.33
C SER A 284 0.05 4.43 0.65
N VAL A 285 -1.16 4.14 0.17
CA VAL A 285 -2.39 4.12 0.98
C VAL A 285 -3.00 2.72 0.92
N ARG A 286 -3.10 2.05 2.06
CA ARG A 286 -3.65 0.70 2.17
C ARG A 286 -5.15 0.72 1.84
N GLY A 287 -5.56 -0.08 0.86
CA GLY A 287 -6.96 -0.25 0.45
C GLY A 287 -7.51 0.88 -0.44
N ALA A 288 -6.65 1.67 -1.08
CA ALA A 288 -7.05 2.67 -2.07
C ALA A 288 -6.81 2.17 -3.50
N GLY A 289 -7.74 2.47 -4.42
CA GLY A 289 -7.54 2.40 -5.87
C GLY A 289 -6.97 3.71 -6.43
N HIS A 290 -7.26 4.01 -7.70
CA HIS A 290 -6.79 5.21 -8.40
C HIS A 290 -7.14 6.52 -7.65
N MET A 291 -8.45 6.79 -7.49
CA MET A 291 -9.01 7.92 -6.73
C MET A 291 -8.83 7.76 -5.22
N VAL A 292 -7.61 7.99 -4.71
CA VAL A 292 -7.26 7.74 -3.31
C VAL A 292 -8.21 8.40 -2.30
N PRO A 293 -8.65 9.67 -2.47
CA PRO A 293 -9.60 10.31 -1.55
C PRO A 293 -11.05 9.81 -1.69
N SER A 294 -11.38 9.06 -2.75
CA SER A 294 -12.66 8.34 -2.87
C SER A 294 -12.63 7.05 -2.05
N TYR A 295 -11.63 6.21 -2.26
CA TYR A 295 -11.54 4.89 -1.61
C TYR A 295 -11.13 4.94 -0.13
N GLN A 296 -10.25 5.86 0.26
CA GLN A 296 -9.66 5.91 1.61
C GLN A 296 -9.64 7.35 2.16
N PRO A 297 -10.81 7.99 2.31
CA PRO A 297 -10.93 9.43 2.57
C PRO A 297 -10.25 9.91 3.86
N GLU A 298 -10.34 9.15 4.95
CA GLU A 298 -9.67 9.51 6.22
C GLU A 298 -8.14 9.42 6.10
N ARG A 299 -7.64 8.35 5.47
CA ARG A 299 -6.20 8.13 5.25
C ARG A 299 -5.62 9.18 4.30
N ALA A 300 -6.35 9.55 3.25
CA ALA A 300 -5.98 10.64 2.35
C ALA A 300 -5.88 12.01 3.07
N LEU A 301 -6.82 12.31 3.98
CA LEU A 301 -6.80 13.56 4.75
C LEU A 301 -5.59 13.64 5.70
N VAL A 302 -5.18 12.52 6.33
CA VAL A 302 -3.98 12.48 7.18
C VAL A 302 -2.70 12.71 6.37
N LEU A 303 -2.61 12.17 5.15
CA LEU A 303 -1.47 12.46 4.26
C LEU A 303 -1.41 13.94 3.88
N LEU A 304 -2.54 14.56 3.51
CA LEU A 304 -2.60 15.99 3.20
C LEU A 304 -2.18 16.84 4.40
N ASP A 305 -2.76 16.60 5.58
CA ASP A 305 -2.45 17.35 6.80
C ASP A 305 -0.96 17.27 7.17
N SER A 306 -0.35 16.10 7.00
CA SER A 306 1.08 15.88 7.22
C SER A 306 1.94 16.63 6.19
N PHE A 307 1.57 16.53 4.91
CA PHE A 307 2.23 17.23 3.80
C PHE A 307 2.20 18.75 3.96
N LEU A 308 1.03 19.33 4.26
CA LEU A 308 0.87 20.78 4.49
C LEU A 308 1.67 21.28 5.69
N LYS A 309 1.92 20.43 6.69
CA LYS A 309 2.78 20.71 7.86
C LYS A 309 4.27 20.47 7.59
N GLY A 310 4.65 19.91 6.44
CA GLY A 310 6.04 19.55 6.13
C GLY A 310 6.59 18.41 6.98
N VAL A 311 5.72 17.53 7.50
CA VAL A 311 6.10 16.38 8.34
C VAL A 311 5.68 15.06 7.68
N LEU A 312 6.40 13.98 7.99
CA LEU A 312 5.96 12.65 7.57
C LEU A 312 4.70 12.22 8.35
N PRO A 313 3.80 11.43 7.73
CA PRO A 313 2.60 10.95 8.41
C PRO A 313 2.94 10.15 9.67
N PRO A 314 2.09 10.24 10.71
CA PRO A 314 2.40 9.75 12.05
C PRO A 314 2.66 8.24 12.05
N TYR A 315 3.58 7.81 12.91
CA TYR A 315 3.88 6.40 13.14
C TYR A 315 3.77 6.07 14.62
N SER A 316 2.75 5.30 14.96
CA SER A 316 2.47 4.83 16.31
C SER A 316 2.95 3.37 16.46
N ALA A 317 4.22 3.18 16.80
CA ALA A 317 4.82 1.87 17.10
C ALA A 317 4.40 1.34 18.49
N VAL A 318 3.11 1.21 18.75
CA VAL A 318 2.57 1.01 20.10
C VAL A 318 2.07 -0.42 20.29
N LYS A 319 2.73 -1.18 21.19
CA LYS A 319 2.35 -2.52 21.68
C LYS A 319 0.85 -2.74 21.92
N ALA A 320 0.12 -1.68 22.33
CA ALA A 320 -1.31 -1.75 22.58
C ALA A 320 -2.17 -1.97 21.31
N ALA A 321 -1.70 -1.59 20.11
CA ALA A 321 -2.43 -1.83 18.86
C ALA A 321 -2.46 -3.33 18.50
N ASP A 322 -1.39 -4.05 18.83
CA ASP A 322 -1.25 -5.49 18.60
C ASP A 322 -2.01 -6.32 19.66
N LYS A 323 -2.56 -5.69 20.71
CA LYS A 323 -3.16 -6.38 21.87
C LYS A 323 -4.42 -7.15 21.49
N ILE A 324 -4.44 -8.45 21.79
CA ILE A 324 -5.66 -9.27 21.70
C ILE A 324 -6.32 -9.29 23.10
N PRO A 325 -7.50 -8.69 23.30
CA PRO A 325 -8.18 -8.72 24.59
C PRO A 325 -8.76 -10.12 24.89
N VAL A 326 -9.37 -10.76 23.90
CA VAL A 326 -9.94 -12.11 23.98
C VAL A 326 -10.04 -12.68 22.56
N LEU A 327 -9.65 -13.94 22.37
CA LEU A 327 -9.90 -14.65 21.11
C LEU A 327 -11.35 -15.15 21.05
N PRO A 328 -11.99 -15.19 19.86
CA PRO A 328 -13.27 -15.86 19.68
C PRO A 328 -13.23 -17.30 20.22
N GLY A 329 -14.17 -17.64 21.10
CA GLY A 329 -14.24 -18.97 21.72
C GLY A 329 -13.20 -19.25 22.81
N GLN A 330 -12.40 -18.27 23.24
CA GLN A 330 -11.45 -18.39 24.35
C GLN A 330 -12.17 -18.73 25.67
N PRO A 331 -11.66 -19.68 26.48
CA PRO A 331 -12.23 -19.99 27.78
C PRO A 331 -11.95 -18.87 28.80
N GLU A 332 -12.83 -18.73 29.79
CA GLU A 332 -12.63 -17.84 30.94
C GLU A 332 -11.44 -18.30 31.81
N GLY A 333 -10.86 -17.38 32.59
CA GLY A 333 -9.72 -17.66 33.47
C GLY A 333 -8.36 -17.70 32.75
N VAL A 334 -8.27 -17.14 31.54
CA VAL A 334 -7.00 -16.84 30.88
C VAL A 334 -6.38 -15.60 31.53
N ASP A 335 -5.27 -15.81 32.23
CA ASP A 335 -4.51 -14.80 32.97
C ASP A 335 -3.11 -14.65 32.37
N PHE A 336 -3.06 -14.28 31.08
CA PHE A 336 -1.83 -13.90 30.39
C PHE A 336 -2.12 -12.92 29.24
N ASP A 337 -1.12 -12.11 28.93
CA ASP A 337 -1.16 -11.13 27.86
C ASP A 337 -0.87 -11.78 26.50
N GLN A 338 -1.62 -11.40 25.46
CA GLN A 338 -1.47 -11.91 24.09
C GLN A 338 -1.55 -10.79 23.06
N TYR A 339 -0.77 -10.90 21.98
CA TYR A 339 -0.62 -9.90 20.93
C TYR A 339 -0.56 -10.57 19.55
N GLY A 340 -1.10 -9.93 18.51
CA GLY A 340 -1.31 -10.55 17.20
C GLY A 340 -1.08 -9.65 15.98
N GLY A 341 -0.81 -10.33 14.87
CA GLY A 341 -0.63 -9.79 13.53
C GLY A 341 -0.32 -10.95 12.58
N PHE A 342 0.72 -10.84 11.75
CA PHE A 342 1.36 -12.01 11.11
C PHE A 342 2.26 -12.80 12.08
N TYR A 343 2.31 -12.40 13.34
CA TYR A 343 2.91 -13.13 14.44
C TYR A 343 1.86 -13.26 15.56
N TYR A 344 2.11 -14.14 16.53
CA TYR A 344 1.30 -14.27 17.73
C TYR A 344 2.22 -14.38 18.94
N LEU A 345 2.29 -13.34 19.77
CA LEU A 345 2.96 -13.38 21.07
C LEU A 345 1.96 -13.83 22.14
N VAL A 346 2.38 -14.78 22.96
CA VAL A 346 1.72 -15.12 24.22
C VAL A 346 2.71 -14.98 25.36
N GLU A 347 2.42 -14.08 26.28
CA GLU A 347 3.22 -13.89 27.49
C GLU A 347 3.01 -15.06 28.47
N ALA A 348 3.91 -15.18 29.43
CA ALA A 348 3.81 -16.25 30.42
C ALA A 348 2.74 -15.94 31.48
N PRO A 349 1.86 -16.89 31.85
CA PRO A 349 0.79 -16.63 32.84
C PRO A 349 1.28 -16.32 34.25
N GLN A 350 2.56 -16.55 34.53
CA GLN A 350 3.21 -16.26 35.79
C GLN A 350 4.63 -15.75 35.46
N ASP A 351 5.01 -14.63 36.06
CA ASP A 351 6.33 -14.00 35.93
C ASP A 351 6.80 -13.72 34.49
N ALA A 352 5.88 -13.31 33.59
CA ALA A 352 6.21 -12.86 32.22
C ALA A 352 7.39 -11.88 32.19
N SER A 353 7.42 -10.95 33.14
CA SER A 353 8.46 -9.92 33.30
C SER A 353 9.79 -10.41 33.89
N SER A 354 9.98 -11.73 34.12
CA SER A 354 11.28 -12.35 34.40
C SER A 354 11.69 -13.41 33.38
N LYS A 355 10.72 -14.05 32.72
CA LYS A 355 10.93 -15.18 31.80
C LYS A 355 11.63 -14.82 30.48
N PRO A 356 12.30 -15.78 29.83
CA PRO A 356 12.94 -15.58 28.53
C PRO A 356 11.91 -15.32 27.42
N LEU A 357 12.43 -14.91 26.26
CA LEU A 357 11.68 -14.82 25.01
C LEU A 357 12.05 -16.02 24.12
N LEU A 358 11.04 -16.72 23.60
CA LEU A 358 11.19 -17.86 22.71
C LEU A 358 10.50 -17.57 21.38
N LEU A 359 11.22 -17.66 20.26
CA LEU A 359 10.65 -17.63 18.92
C LEU A 359 10.39 -19.06 18.44
N TRP A 360 9.18 -19.37 17.99
CA TRP A 360 8.83 -20.61 17.30
C TRP A 360 8.68 -20.39 15.79
N LEU A 361 9.35 -21.24 15.02
CA LEU A 361 9.25 -21.35 13.57
C LEU A 361 8.78 -22.76 13.19
N ASN A 362 7.66 -22.87 12.49
CA ASN A 362 7.16 -24.17 12.05
C ASN A 362 8.04 -24.80 10.96
N GLY A 363 8.06 -26.14 10.92
CA GLY A 363 8.65 -26.88 9.83
C GLY A 363 7.67 -27.16 8.69
N GLY A 364 8.24 -27.41 7.50
CA GLY A 364 7.53 -27.46 6.22
C GLY A 364 7.46 -26.05 5.61
N PRO A 365 8.13 -25.78 4.47
CA PRO A 365 8.05 -24.46 3.83
C PRO A 365 6.59 -24.06 3.56
N GLY A 366 6.17 -22.92 4.09
CA GLY A 366 4.78 -22.42 4.01
C GLY A 366 3.83 -22.93 5.09
N CYS A 367 4.24 -23.82 6.00
CA CYS A 367 3.39 -24.29 7.09
C CYS A 367 3.25 -23.24 8.22
N SER A 368 2.02 -23.03 8.68
CA SER A 368 1.69 -21.93 9.58
C SER A 368 2.14 -22.15 11.03
N SER A 369 2.93 -21.22 11.58
CA SER A 369 3.36 -21.24 12.99
C SER A 369 2.22 -20.97 13.98
N LEU A 370 1.19 -20.21 13.58
CA LEU A 370 -0.01 -20.02 14.40
C LEU A 370 -0.91 -21.27 14.33
N GLY A 371 -1.11 -21.83 13.13
CA GLY A 371 -1.95 -23.01 12.92
C GLY A 371 -1.40 -24.27 13.59
N PHE A 372 -0.17 -24.65 13.27
CA PHE A 372 0.47 -25.86 13.79
C PHE A 372 1.06 -25.61 15.19
N GLY A 373 2.13 -24.82 15.27
CA GLY A 373 2.78 -24.47 16.53
C GLY A 373 1.83 -23.98 17.63
N ALA A 374 1.10 -22.88 17.40
CA ALA A 374 0.29 -22.27 18.46
C ALA A 374 -1.01 -23.05 18.77
N MET A 375 -1.74 -23.50 17.75
CA MET A 375 -3.10 -24.06 17.93
C MET A 375 -3.18 -25.59 17.92
N LEU A 376 -2.14 -26.32 17.50
CA LEU A 376 -2.10 -27.80 17.51
C LEU A 376 -1.01 -28.38 18.44
N GLU A 377 0.16 -27.74 18.56
CA GLU A 377 1.36 -28.37 19.16
C GLU A 377 1.75 -27.87 20.56
N LEU A 378 1.99 -26.57 20.75
CA LEU A 378 2.64 -26.08 21.98
C LEU A 378 2.11 -24.74 22.53
N GLY A 379 1.32 -23.99 21.77
CA GLY A 379 0.67 -22.77 22.28
C GLY A 379 -0.40 -23.03 23.34
N PRO A 380 -0.97 -21.96 23.92
CA PRO A 380 -1.85 -22.02 25.10
C PRO A 380 -3.24 -22.61 24.85
N PHE A 381 -3.65 -22.75 23.58
CA PHE A 381 -4.97 -23.18 23.21
C PHE A 381 -4.96 -24.41 22.29
N ARG A 382 -6.09 -25.09 22.23
CA ARG A 382 -6.46 -26.06 21.19
C ARG A 382 -7.85 -25.76 20.70
N VAL A 383 -8.06 -25.89 19.40
CA VAL A 383 -9.40 -25.85 18.79
C VAL A 383 -10.19 -27.08 19.24
N ASN A 384 -11.45 -26.89 19.61
CA ASN A 384 -12.37 -27.98 19.94
C ASN A 384 -13.04 -28.53 18.67
N ASN A 385 -13.65 -29.72 18.77
CA ASN A 385 -14.31 -30.39 17.65
C ASN A 385 -15.51 -29.64 17.04
N ASP A 386 -15.94 -28.53 17.66
CA ASP A 386 -16.97 -27.62 17.14
C ASP A 386 -16.42 -26.59 16.14
N ASN A 387 -15.10 -26.54 15.96
CA ASN A 387 -14.35 -25.57 15.16
C ASN A 387 -14.66 -24.10 15.50
N ARG A 388 -15.10 -23.83 16.74
CA ARG A 388 -15.57 -22.51 17.21
C ARG A 388 -15.07 -22.13 18.58
N THR A 389 -14.83 -23.10 19.47
CA THR A 389 -14.35 -22.85 20.83
C THR A 389 -12.92 -23.36 21.02
N LEU A 390 -12.23 -22.74 21.97
CA LEU A 390 -10.87 -23.09 22.38
C LEU A 390 -10.90 -23.78 23.74
N ARG A 391 -9.94 -24.68 23.98
CA ARG A 391 -9.65 -25.23 25.31
C ARG A 391 -8.19 -24.96 25.70
N ILE A 392 -7.93 -24.78 26.99
CA ILE A 392 -6.58 -24.54 27.51
C ILE A 392 -5.70 -25.78 27.27
N ASN A 393 -4.53 -25.57 26.69
CA ASN A 393 -3.46 -26.56 26.64
C ASN A 393 -2.75 -26.62 28.01
N LYS A 394 -2.88 -27.75 28.71
CA LYS A 394 -2.24 -27.96 30.01
C LYS A 394 -0.71 -27.99 29.96
N TYR A 395 -0.13 -28.23 28.79
CA TYR A 395 1.32 -28.36 28.55
C TYR A 395 1.85 -27.25 27.61
N ALA A 396 1.23 -26.08 27.64
CA ALA A 396 1.64 -24.95 26.82
C ALA A 396 3.03 -24.43 27.20
N TRP A 397 3.86 -24.18 26.20
CA TRP A 397 5.25 -23.71 26.41
C TRP A 397 5.33 -22.28 26.94
N ASN A 398 4.25 -21.49 26.80
CA ASN A 398 4.19 -20.18 27.45
C ASN A 398 4.18 -20.26 28.98
N LYS A 399 4.12 -21.45 29.58
CA LYS A 399 4.38 -21.62 31.02
C LYS A 399 5.84 -21.37 31.40
N GLU A 400 6.79 -21.59 30.49
CA GLU A 400 8.24 -21.48 30.76
C GLU A 400 8.90 -20.25 30.10
N ALA A 401 8.32 -19.73 29.02
CA ALA A 401 8.82 -18.57 28.29
C ALA A 401 7.67 -17.64 27.85
N ASN A 402 7.99 -16.42 27.42
CA ASN A 402 7.10 -15.65 26.56
C ASN A 402 7.33 -16.15 25.13
N VAL A 403 6.29 -16.57 24.40
CA VAL A 403 6.46 -17.29 23.11
C VAL A 403 5.89 -16.48 21.96
N ILE A 404 6.74 -16.17 20.97
CA ILE A 404 6.34 -15.64 19.66
C ILE A 404 6.21 -16.80 18.70
N PHE A 405 5.04 -16.97 18.11
CA PHE A 405 4.85 -17.77 16.91
C PHE A 405 4.94 -16.84 15.70
N LEU A 406 5.89 -17.06 14.79
CA LEU A 406 6.10 -16.20 13.63
C LEU A 406 5.75 -16.94 12.35
N GLU A 407 4.83 -16.40 11.55
CA GLU A 407 4.62 -16.86 10.19
C GLU A 407 5.82 -16.50 9.32
N SER A 408 6.46 -17.52 8.74
CA SER A 408 7.69 -17.40 7.94
C SER A 408 7.91 -18.70 7.14
N PRO A 409 8.40 -18.67 5.89
CA PRO A 409 8.73 -17.49 5.07
C PRO A 409 7.49 -16.72 4.56
N SER A 410 7.70 -15.68 3.77
CA SER A 410 6.64 -15.00 3.00
C SER A 410 5.80 -16.02 2.24
N GLY A 411 4.48 -16.03 2.47
CA GLY A 411 3.52 -17.02 1.96
C GLY A 411 3.08 -18.06 2.98
N ALA A 412 3.72 -18.14 4.16
CA ALA A 412 3.26 -18.98 5.26
C ALA A 412 2.09 -18.34 6.03
N GLY A 413 1.00 -19.10 6.22
CA GLY A 413 -0.13 -18.70 7.07
C GLY A 413 -0.73 -17.33 6.73
N PHE A 414 -0.52 -16.34 7.58
CA PHE A 414 -1.02 -14.96 7.43
C PHE A 414 0.06 -13.95 7.00
N PHE A 415 1.28 -14.39 6.72
CA PHE A 415 2.38 -13.52 6.27
C PHE A 415 2.48 -13.54 4.75
N TYR A 416 2.24 -12.39 4.11
CA TYR A 416 2.22 -12.23 2.66
C TYR A 416 2.99 -10.97 2.24
N SER A 417 3.73 -11.07 1.14
CA SER A 417 4.24 -9.90 0.41
C SER A 417 3.27 -9.50 -0.70
N ASN A 418 3.24 -8.19 -1.00
CA ASN A 418 2.55 -7.65 -2.17
C ASN A 418 3.47 -7.58 -3.41
N THR A 419 4.71 -8.08 -3.32
CA THR A 419 5.66 -8.21 -4.44
C THR A 419 5.79 -9.69 -4.79
N SER A 420 5.49 -10.08 -6.04
CA SER A 420 5.64 -11.47 -6.50
C SER A 420 7.08 -11.97 -6.41
N SER A 421 8.05 -11.11 -6.75
CA SER A 421 9.48 -11.44 -6.68
C SER A 421 9.97 -11.77 -5.26
N ASP A 422 9.27 -11.39 -4.19
CA ASP A 422 9.63 -11.80 -2.83
C ASP A 422 9.41 -13.29 -2.58
N TYR A 423 8.51 -13.93 -3.34
CA TYR A 423 8.29 -15.37 -3.33
C TYR A 423 9.28 -16.09 -4.26
N ASP A 424 9.65 -15.49 -5.40
CA ASP A 424 10.63 -16.05 -6.34
C ASP A 424 12.07 -15.99 -5.80
N GLU A 425 12.40 -14.96 -5.02
CA GLU A 425 13.64 -14.84 -4.25
C GLU A 425 13.61 -15.60 -2.91
N SER A 426 12.49 -16.27 -2.58
CA SER A 426 12.35 -16.93 -1.28
C SER A 426 13.30 -18.12 -1.15
N GLY A 427 13.85 -18.28 0.06
CA GLY A 427 14.82 -19.31 0.37
C GLY A 427 15.44 -19.06 1.74
N ASP A 428 16.02 -20.07 2.36
CA ASP A 428 16.40 -20.04 3.78
C ASP A 428 17.22 -18.80 4.19
N SER A 429 18.13 -18.34 3.34
CA SER A 429 18.96 -17.16 3.60
C SER A 429 18.14 -15.86 3.62
N LYS A 430 17.16 -15.69 2.71
CA LYS A 430 16.25 -14.53 2.70
C LYS A 430 15.29 -14.62 3.89
N THR A 431 14.76 -15.81 4.16
CA THR A 431 13.92 -16.11 5.34
C THR A 431 14.61 -15.76 6.66
N ALA A 432 15.90 -16.06 6.81
CA ALA A 432 16.68 -15.73 8.00
C ALA A 432 16.92 -14.22 8.15
N GLU A 433 17.14 -13.50 7.06
CA GLU A 433 17.27 -12.04 7.08
C GLU A 433 15.93 -11.35 7.37
N ASP A 434 14.84 -11.77 6.73
CA ASP A 434 13.49 -11.25 6.96
C ASP A 434 13.04 -11.49 8.42
N ALA A 435 13.32 -12.67 8.97
CA ALA A 435 13.04 -12.98 10.37
C ALA A 435 13.91 -12.17 11.36
N TYR A 436 15.16 -11.84 10.98
CA TYR A 436 16.01 -10.94 11.75
C TYR A 436 15.50 -9.49 11.71
N ILE A 437 15.14 -8.98 10.53
CA ILE A 437 14.54 -7.65 10.34
C ILE A 437 13.22 -7.55 11.12
N PHE A 438 12.37 -8.57 11.06
CA PHE A 438 11.19 -8.67 11.91
C PHE A 438 11.56 -8.54 13.39
N LEU A 439 12.50 -9.35 13.87
CA LEU A 439 12.85 -9.40 15.30
C LEU A 439 13.40 -8.07 15.81
N VAL A 440 14.26 -7.39 15.05
CA VAL A 440 14.78 -6.07 15.44
C VAL A 440 13.66 -5.03 15.51
N ASN A 441 12.79 -4.97 14.49
CA ASN A 441 11.64 -4.05 14.49
C ASN A 441 10.60 -4.39 15.58
N TRP A 442 10.42 -5.66 15.87
CA TRP A 442 9.55 -6.15 16.95
C TRP A 442 10.10 -5.76 18.32
N LEU A 443 11.41 -5.87 18.53
CA LEU A 443 12.07 -5.42 19.76
C LEU A 443 12.01 -3.90 19.96
N GLU A 444 11.88 -3.09 18.91
CA GLU A 444 11.55 -1.65 19.03
C GLU A 444 10.10 -1.42 19.50
N ARG A 445 9.16 -2.29 19.12
CA ARG A 445 7.74 -2.25 19.54
C ARG A 445 7.51 -2.80 20.96
N PHE A 446 8.31 -3.77 21.37
CA PHE A 446 8.28 -4.42 22.69
C PHE A 446 9.64 -4.26 23.41
N PRO A 447 10.03 -3.02 23.79
CA PRO A 447 11.37 -2.70 24.29
C PRO A 447 11.77 -3.43 25.58
N GLU A 448 10.80 -3.86 26.39
CA GLU A 448 10.99 -4.67 27.60
C GLU A 448 11.59 -6.06 27.35
N TYR A 449 11.66 -6.48 26.08
CA TYR A 449 12.29 -7.73 25.65
C TYR A 449 13.73 -7.57 25.15
N LYS A 450 14.23 -6.35 24.87
CA LYS A 450 15.57 -6.12 24.26
C LYS A 450 16.73 -6.77 25.01
N THR A 451 16.65 -6.85 26.34
CA THR A 451 17.70 -7.42 27.19
C THR A 451 17.45 -8.88 27.60
N ARG A 452 16.30 -9.46 27.23
CA ARG A 452 15.89 -10.81 27.65
C ARG A 452 16.78 -11.87 27.03
N ALA A 453 17.00 -12.96 27.77
CA ALA A 453 17.48 -14.19 27.19
C ALA A 453 16.53 -14.62 26.05
N PHE A 454 17.06 -14.65 24.83
CA PHE A 454 16.31 -14.99 23.62
C PHE A 454 16.71 -16.39 23.13
N TYR A 455 15.72 -17.18 22.75
CA TYR A 455 15.91 -18.53 22.22
C TYR A 455 15.11 -18.68 20.92
N ILE A 456 15.62 -19.49 20.00
CA ILE A 456 14.93 -19.82 18.75
C ILE A 456 14.62 -21.32 18.75
N SER A 457 13.39 -21.68 18.43
CA SER A 457 12.95 -23.06 18.34
C SER A 457 12.09 -23.33 17.11
N GLY A 458 11.99 -24.61 16.77
CA GLY A 458 11.15 -25.10 15.69
C GLY A 458 11.28 -26.61 15.53
N GLU A 459 10.69 -27.14 14.46
CA GLU A 459 10.81 -28.56 14.11
C GLU A 459 10.90 -28.81 12.61
N SER A 460 11.17 -30.06 12.20
CA SER A 460 11.12 -30.48 10.78
C SER A 460 11.98 -29.53 9.91
N TYR A 461 11.45 -28.93 8.84
CA TYR A 461 12.23 -28.02 7.97
C TYR A 461 12.75 -26.75 8.68
N ALA A 462 12.27 -26.39 9.87
CA ALA A 462 12.88 -25.33 10.67
C ALA A 462 14.31 -25.69 11.14
N GLY A 463 14.76 -26.94 10.93
CA GLY A 463 16.18 -27.30 10.94
C GLY A 463 17.05 -26.49 9.99
N HIS A 464 16.48 -25.89 8.95
CA HIS A 464 17.13 -24.87 8.13
C HIS A 464 17.00 -23.47 8.74
N TYR A 465 15.78 -23.04 9.08
CA TYR A 465 15.49 -21.67 9.52
C TYR A 465 16.15 -21.28 10.86
N VAL A 466 16.05 -22.14 11.87
CA VAL A 466 16.52 -21.88 13.24
C VAL A 466 18.03 -21.62 13.31
N PRO A 467 18.93 -22.48 12.77
CA PRO A 467 20.36 -22.21 12.81
C PRO A 467 20.80 -21.07 11.89
N GLN A 468 20.09 -20.81 10.77
CA GLN A 468 20.43 -19.70 9.88
C GLN A 468 20.08 -18.35 10.51
N LEU A 469 18.88 -18.19 11.10
CA LEU A 469 18.53 -16.99 11.88
C LEU A 469 19.49 -16.77 13.06
N ALA A 470 19.89 -17.84 13.75
CA ALA A 470 20.90 -17.76 14.81
C ALA A 470 22.25 -17.24 14.29
N ALA A 471 22.71 -17.71 13.12
CA ALA A 471 23.93 -17.24 12.48
C ALA A 471 23.82 -15.76 12.04
N THR A 472 22.69 -15.34 11.46
CA THR A 472 22.41 -13.94 11.12
C THR A 472 22.49 -13.04 12.35
N ILE A 473 21.79 -13.39 13.44
CA ILE A 473 21.84 -12.64 14.71
C ILE A 473 23.27 -12.49 15.23
N LEU A 474 24.05 -13.57 15.26
CA LEU A 474 25.44 -13.53 15.73
C LEU A 474 26.32 -12.66 14.81
N SER A 475 26.14 -12.76 13.49
CA SER A 475 26.83 -11.91 12.50
C SER A 475 26.56 -10.43 12.73
N HIS A 476 25.28 -10.03 12.87
CA HIS A 476 24.92 -8.64 13.11
C HIS A 476 25.38 -8.12 14.47
N ASN A 477 25.32 -8.92 15.54
CA ASN A 477 25.86 -8.57 16.85
C ASN A 477 27.37 -8.28 16.78
N LEU A 478 28.13 -9.13 16.06
CA LEU A 478 29.57 -8.96 15.85
C LEU A 478 29.87 -7.71 15.00
N TYR A 479 29.19 -7.54 13.87
CA TYR A 479 29.38 -6.40 12.96
C TYR A 479 29.13 -5.05 13.65
N ASN A 480 28.09 -4.98 14.50
CA ASN A 480 27.74 -3.76 15.23
C ASN A 480 28.52 -3.58 16.55
N ASN A 481 29.40 -4.52 16.91
CA ASN A 481 30.15 -4.55 18.17
C ASN A 481 29.25 -4.35 19.42
N ARG A 482 28.02 -4.87 19.38
CA ARG A 482 27.03 -4.78 20.47
C ARG A 482 25.99 -5.89 20.36
N THR A 483 25.44 -6.32 21.49
CA THR A 483 24.29 -7.23 21.52
C THR A 483 23.02 -6.47 21.11
N ILE A 484 22.54 -6.70 19.89
CA ILE A 484 21.23 -6.24 19.40
C ILE A 484 20.14 -7.22 19.86
N VAL A 485 20.40 -8.52 19.70
CA VAL A 485 19.55 -9.62 20.18
C VAL A 485 20.37 -10.50 21.11
N ASN A 486 19.89 -10.70 22.34
CA ASN A 486 20.57 -11.47 23.37
C ASN A 486 20.28 -12.99 23.23
N LEU A 487 20.72 -13.57 22.11
CA LEU A 487 20.57 -14.99 21.79
C LEU A 487 21.37 -15.88 22.75
N GLN A 488 20.68 -16.80 23.42
CA GLN A 488 21.23 -17.72 24.43
C GLN A 488 21.26 -19.18 23.98
N GLY A 489 20.47 -19.57 22.97
CA GLY A 489 20.49 -20.93 22.43
C GLY A 489 19.43 -21.20 21.37
N ILE A 490 19.54 -22.38 20.76
CA ILE A 490 18.59 -22.91 19.79
C ILE A 490 18.13 -24.31 20.18
N LEU A 491 16.90 -24.69 19.78
CA LEU A 491 16.32 -26.01 19.98
C LEU A 491 15.58 -26.43 18.70
N VAL A 492 15.87 -27.61 18.14
CA VAL A 492 15.11 -28.09 16.97
C VAL A 492 14.65 -29.53 17.15
N GLY A 493 13.34 -29.77 17.04
CA GLY A 493 12.72 -31.09 17.09
C GLY A 493 12.72 -31.78 15.72
N ASN A 494 13.11 -33.06 15.68
CA ASN A 494 13.12 -33.89 14.45
C ASN A 494 13.59 -33.14 13.17
N PRO A 495 14.74 -32.44 13.20
CA PRO A 495 15.06 -31.45 12.18
C PRO A 495 15.41 -32.09 10.84
N TYR A 496 14.94 -31.47 9.77
CA TYR A 496 15.51 -31.67 8.44
C TYR A 496 16.74 -30.75 8.33
N LEU A 497 17.96 -31.31 8.23
CA LEU A 497 19.22 -30.56 8.21
C LEU A 497 20.02 -30.72 6.90
N ASP A 498 19.86 -31.85 6.21
CA ASP A 498 20.66 -32.22 5.05
C ASP A 498 19.89 -33.27 4.24
N GLN A 499 19.58 -32.96 2.98
CA GLN A 499 18.80 -33.83 2.12
C GLN A 499 19.41 -35.23 2.02
N TYR A 500 20.70 -35.33 1.69
CA TYR A 500 21.37 -36.62 1.45
C TYR A 500 21.48 -37.48 2.70
N LYS A 501 21.64 -36.89 3.89
CA LYS A 501 21.66 -37.63 5.16
C LYS A 501 20.26 -38.07 5.58
N ASN A 502 19.24 -37.26 5.28
CA ASN A 502 17.85 -37.54 5.66
C ASN A 502 17.19 -38.63 4.81
N VAL A 503 17.55 -38.78 3.53
CA VAL A 503 17.07 -39.92 2.70
C VAL A 503 17.96 -41.17 2.80
N LYS A 504 18.99 -41.19 3.66
CA LYS A 504 19.93 -42.30 3.75
C LYS A 504 19.36 -43.48 4.55
N VAL A 505 18.35 -44.14 3.99
CA VAL A 505 17.86 -45.44 4.44
C VAL A 505 19.03 -46.41 4.42
N VAL A 506 19.41 -46.94 5.59
CA VAL A 506 20.28 -48.11 5.66
C VAL A 506 19.47 -49.28 5.13
N SER A 507 19.82 -49.77 3.94
CA SER A 507 19.26 -51.00 3.40
C SER A 507 19.75 -52.18 4.23
N VAL A 508 19.02 -52.52 5.28
CA VAL A 508 19.17 -53.80 5.97
C VAL A 508 18.50 -54.86 5.08
N THR A 509 19.24 -55.35 4.09
CA THR A 509 18.94 -56.63 3.48
C THR A 509 19.46 -57.72 4.42
N ASP A 510 18.54 -58.39 5.11
CA ASP A 510 18.85 -59.66 5.77
C ASP A 510 19.26 -60.71 4.72
N THR A 511 20.26 -61.52 5.09
CA THR A 511 20.91 -62.63 4.35
C THR A 511 21.78 -62.27 3.15
#